data_AF-A0A392VP63-F1
#
_entry.id   AF-A0A392VP63-F1
#
_cell.length_a   1.000
_cell.length_b   1.000
_cell.length_c   1.000
_cell.angle_alpha   90.00
_cell.angle_beta   90.00
_cell.angle_gamma   90.00
#
_symmetry.space_group_name_H-M   'P 1'
#
loop_
_entity.id
_entity.type
_entity.pdbx_description
1 polymer ?
#
loop_
_entity_poly.entity_id
_entity_poly.type
_entity_poly.pdbx_seq_one_letter_code
_entity_poly.pdbx_strand_id
1 'polypeptide(L)' 'YSGGAISNLEDAWKQWISDIPAKKIFLGLPASPQAAGSGFISATDLTSKVLPAIKDSSKYGGVMLWS' A
#
# COMPACT_ATOMS: atom_id res chain seq x y z
N TYR A 1 10.65 6.82 6.03
CA TYR A 1 9.19 6.79 6.24
C TYR A 1 8.94 6.73 7.74
N SER A 2 8.20 7.69 8.33
CA SER A 2 7.88 7.68 9.77
C SER A 2 6.73 6.70 10.04
N GLY A 3 6.67 6.15 11.26
CA GLY A 3 5.66 5.15 11.64
C GLY A 3 4.21 5.58 11.36
N GLY A 4 3.89 6.87 11.53
CA GLY A 4 2.53 7.39 11.30
C GLY A 4 2.08 7.36 9.83
N ALA A 5 3.00 7.38 8.86
CA ALA A 5 2.63 7.30 7.45
C ALA A 5 2.20 5.87 7.04
N ILE A 6 2.68 4.85 7.75
CA ILE A 6 2.24 3.46 7.54
C ILE A 6 0.85 3.25 8.11
N SER A 7 0.59 3.75 9.33
CA SER A 7 -0.75 3.67 9.94
C SER A 7 -1.82 4.32 9.06
N ASN A 8 -1.53 5.49 8.50
CA ASN A 8 -2.44 6.17 7.57
C ASN A 8 -2.72 5.33 6.30
N LEU A 9 -1.73 4.61 5.79
CA LEU A 9 -1.88 3.73 4.64
C LEU A 9 -2.73 2.51 4.99
N GLU A 10 -2.54 1.93 6.17
CA GLU A 10 -3.34 0.79 6.65
C GLU A 10 -4.81 1.17 6.83
N ASP A 11 -5.10 2.35 7.37
CA ASP A 11 -6.47 2.83 7.56
C ASP A 11 -7.14 3.14 6.22
N ALA A 12 -6.43 3.80 5.29
CA ALA A 12 -6.91 4.02 3.94
C ALA A 12 -7.18 2.69 3.21
N TRP A 13 -6.31 1.69 3.39
CA TRP A 13 -6.51 0.36 2.82
C TRP A 13 -7.77 -0.32 3.36
N LYS A 14 -8.00 -0.29 4.68
CA LYS A 14 -9.21 -0.82 5.31
C LYS A 14 -10.48 -0.18 4.75
N GLN A 15 -10.44 1.14 4.55
CA GLN A 15 -11.56 1.87 3.95
C GLN A 15 -11.80 1.43 2.50
N TRP A 16 -10.75 1.30 1.69
CA TRP A 16 -10.86 0.84 0.30
C TRP A 16 -11.42 -0.57 0.18
N ILE A 17 -10.94 -1.52 1.00
CA ILE A 17 -11.44 -2.89 0.95
C ILE A 17 -12.87 -3.02 1.51
N SER A 18 -13.32 -2.09 2.35
CA SER A 18 -14.69 -2.05 2.84
C SER A 18 -15.64 -1.45 1.79
N ASP A 19 -15.31 -0.25 1.33
CA ASP A 19 -16.27 0.63 0.65
C ASP A 19 -16.29 0.42 -0.87
N ILE A 20 -15.21 -0.10 -1.46
CA ILE A 20 -15.14 -0.31 -2.91
C ILE A 20 -15.71 -1.70 -3.28
N PRO A 21 -16.74 -1.76 -4.13
CA PRO A 21 -17.28 -3.02 -4.66
C PRO A 21 -16.39 -3.58 -5.79
N ALA A 22 -15.13 -3.85 -5.47
CA ALA A 22 -14.16 -4.47 -6.37
C ALA A 22 -13.78 -5.88 -5.87
N LYS A 23 -13.53 -6.79 -6.83
CA LYS A 23 -13.03 -8.15 -6.54
C LYS A 23 -11.55 -8.17 -6.17
N LYS A 24 -10.77 -7.25 -6.74
CA LYS A 24 -9.33 -7.12 -6.56
C LYS A 24 -8.94 -5.65 -6.48
N ILE A 25 -8.13 -5.32 -5.49
CA ILE A 25 -7.58 -3.99 -5.24
C ILE A 25 -6.06 -4.13 -5.23
N PHE A 26 -5.38 -3.22 -5.92
CA PHE A 26 -3.93 -3.18 -6.03
C PHE A 26 -3.39 -1.95 -5.31
N LEU A 27 -2.34 -2.13 -4.51
CA LEU A 27 -1.69 -1.01 -3.84
C LEU A 27 -0.71 -0.34 -4.81
N GLY A 28 -0.98 0.90 -5.22
CA GLY A 28 -0.09 1.70 -6.06
C GLY A 28 1.05 2.30 -5.24
N LEU A 29 2.30 2.05 -5.63
CA LEU A 29 3.49 2.58 -5.00
C LEU A 29 4.46 3.14 -6.04
N PRO A 30 5.13 4.28 -5.76
CA PRO A 30 6.21 4.76 -6.62
C PRO A 30 7.41 3.82 -6.52
N ALA A 31 7.96 3.44 -7.68
CA ALA A 31 9.10 2.52 -7.78
C ALA A 31 10.43 3.14 -7.34
N SER A 32 10.49 4.47 -7.21
CA SER A 32 11.70 5.19 -6.79
C SER A 32 11.35 6.51 -6.11
N PRO A 33 12.25 7.08 -5.27
CA PRO A 33 12.06 8.40 -4.68
C PRO A 33 11.90 9.52 -5.72
N GLN A 34 12.37 9.31 -6.95
CA GLN A 34 12.25 10.25 -8.06
C GLN A 34 10.92 10.09 -8.82
N ALA A 35 10.21 8.97 -8.65
CA ALA A 35 8.94 8.69 -9.32
C ALA A 35 7.75 9.45 -8.68
N ALA A 36 7.94 9.99 -7.47
CA ALA A 36 6.96 10.83 -6.78
C ALA A 36 7.66 11.79 -5.81
N GLY A 37 7.13 13.01 -5.65
CA GLY A 37 7.68 13.98 -4.68
C GLY A 37 7.62 13.51 -3.22
N SER A 38 6.81 12.50 -2.91
CA SER A 38 6.72 11.82 -1.62
C SER A 38 6.04 10.44 -1.79
N GLY A 39 6.00 9.61 -0.75
CA GLY A 39 5.27 8.34 -0.78
C GLY A 39 6.09 7.10 -1.17
N PHE A 40 7.39 7.25 -1.48
CA PHE A 40 8.29 6.11 -1.65
C PHE A 40 8.48 5.34 -0.34
N ILE A 41 8.21 4.04 -0.40
CA ILE A 41 8.41 3.08 0.70
C ILE A 41 9.56 2.17 0.30
N SER A 42 10.53 2.00 1.20
CA SER A 42 11.63 1.06 0.98
C SER A 42 11.06 -0.36 0.83
N ALA A 43 11.71 -1.21 0.00
CA ALA A 43 11.29 -2.59 -0.15
C ALA A 43 11.18 -3.32 1.21
N THR A 44 12.11 -3.04 2.14
CA THR A 44 12.13 -3.59 3.49
C THR A 44 10.90 -3.18 4.31
N ASP A 45 10.53 -1.91 4.32
CA ASP A 45 9.33 -1.45 5.03
C ASP A 45 8.05 -1.99 4.38
N LEU A 46 8.02 -2.04 3.04
CA LEU A 46 6.92 -2.62 2.29
C LEU A 46 6.70 -4.09 2.70
N THR A 47 7.76 -4.91 2.71
CA THR A 47 7.64 -6.34 3.03
C THR A 47 7.36 -6.61 4.49
N SER A 48 7.96 -5.84 5.40
CA SER A 48 7.90 -6.14 6.84
C SER A 48 6.73 -5.47 7.56
N LYS A 49 6.15 -4.40 7.01
CA LYS A 49 5.09 -3.63 7.66
C LYS A 49 3.81 -3.55 6.83
N VAL A 50 3.92 -3.21 5.55
CA VAL A 50 2.74 -2.96 4.70
C VAL A 50 2.12 -4.25 4.17
N LEU A 51 2.92 -5.17 3.61
CA LEU A 51 2.41 -6.42 3.05
C LEU A 51 1.65 -7.28 4.09
N PRO A 52 2.11 -7.46 5.33
CA PRO A 52 1.35 -8.19 6.35
C PRO A 52 -0.02 -7.57 6.64
N ALA A 53 -0.13 -6.24 6.62
CA ALA A 53 -1.38 -5.53 6.92
C ALA A 53 -2.41 -5.61 5.77
N ILE A 54 -1.95 -5.62 4.51
CA ILE A 54 -2.85 -5.57 3.35
C ILE A 54 -3.21 -6.94 2.77
N LYS A 55 -2.33 -7.95 2.96
CA LYS A 55 -2.49 -9.30 2.39
C LYS A 55 -3.59 -10.14 3.05
N ASP A 56 -4.00 -9.79 4.27
CA ASP A 56 -5.06 -10.49 4.99
C ASP A 56 -6.43 -10.36 4.28
N SER A 57 -6.60 -9.32 3.47
CA SER A 57 -7.84 -9.10 2.71
C SER A 57 -7.97 -10.04 1.50
N SER A 58 -9.11 -10.71 1.36
CA SER A 58 -9.46 -11.48 0.15
C SER A 58 -9.53 -10.63 -1.13
N LYS A 59 -9.74 -9.31 -0.97
CA LYS A 59 -9.71 -8.32 -2.05
C LYS A 59 -8.29 -7.93 -2.48
N TYR A 60 -7.24 -8.36 -1.78
CA TYR A 60 -5.87 -8.09 -2.21
C TYR A 60 -5.59 -8.71 -3.59
N GLY A 61 -5.16 -7.87 -4.53
CA GLY A 61 -4.79 -8.25 -5.90
C GLY A 61 -3.30 -8.19 -6.18
N GLY A 62 -2.55 -7.35 -5.46
CA GLY A 62 -1.11 -7.20 -5.66
C GLY A 62 -0.63 -5.78 -5.38
N VAL A 63 0.59 -5.48 -5.83
CA VAL A 63 1.20 -4.15 -5.81
C VAL A 63 1.36 -3.68 -7.25
N MET A 64 0.96 -2.44 -7.52
CA MET A 64 1.25 -1.74 -8.77
C MET A 64 2.42 -0.79 -8.52
N LEU A 65 3.43 -0.83 -9.38
CA LEU A 65 4.57 0.09 -9.30
C LEU A 65 4.45 1.15 -10.39
N TRP A 66 4.61 2.42 -10.01
CA TRP A 66 4.66 3.56 -10.93
C TRP A 66 6.12 4.00 -11.17
N SER A 67 6.51 4.13 -12.45
CA SER A 67 7.84 4.54 -12.91
C SER A 67 7.86 5.98 -13.39
#